data_AF-A0A956L8J5-F1
#
_entry.id   AF-A0A956L8J5-F1
#
_cell.length_a   1.000
_cell.length_b   1.000
_cell.length_c   1.000
_cell.angle_alpha   90.00
_cell.angle_beta   90.00
_cell.angle_gamma   90.00
#
_symmetry.space_group_name_H-M   'P 1'
#
loop_
_entity.id
_entity.type
_entity.pdbx_description
1 polymer ?
#
loop_
_entity_poly.entity_id
_entity_poly.type
_entity_poly.pdbx_seq_one_letter_code
_entity_poly.pdbx_strand_id
1 'polypeptide(L)'
;MGLWRRLVTRTPRLTADVQVDKVHLGSTYGGYAVVPALLSEDSVVYSFGVGEDATFDLALIHRFGAQVHGFDPTPRSRAWVERQQWPPQWRFHPMGVAGSDGELTLHAPPDPTHVSFSPVARKGS
;
A
#
# COMPACT_ATOMS: atom_id res chain seq x y z
N MET A 1 -16.34 42.35 2.74
CA MET A 1 -15.09 42.01 3.45
C MET A 1 -14.93 40.50 3.40
N GLY A 2 -13.91 39.87 2.81
CA GLY A 2 -12.65 40.34 2.24
C GLY A 2 -12.19 39.44 1.09
N LEU A 3 -11.50 40.06 0.13
CA LEU A 3 -10.85 39.47 -1.03
C LEU A 3 -9.58 38.71 -0.58
N TRP A 4 -9.52 37.40 -0.76
CA TRP A 4 -8.24 36.67 -0.72
C TRP A 4 -7.73 36.49 -2.15
N ARG A 5 -6.89 37.42 -2.60
CA ARG A 5 -6.12 37.28 -3.84
C ARG A 5 -4.97 36.29 -3.61
N ARG A 6 -4.91 35.23 -4.42
CA ARG A 6 -3.73 34.33 -4.49
C ARG A 6 -2.57 35.10 -5.13
N LEU A 7 -1.45 35.23 -4.40
CA LEU A 7 -0.27 36.04 -4.79
C LEU A 7 0.92 35.21 -5.31
N VAL A 8 0.69 34.04 -5.92
CA VAL A 8 1.81 33.25 -6.47
C VAL A 8 1.53 32.89 -7.93
N THR A 9 2.27 33.53 -8.84
CA THR A 9 2.18 33.33 -10.30
C THR A 9 3.03 32.16 -10.80
N ARG A 10 3.81 31.52 -9.92
CA ARG A 10 4.64 30.35 -10.23
C ARG A 10 4.57 29.31 -9.12
N THR A 11 4.31 28.06 -9.47
CA THR A 11 4.38 26.93 -8.53
C THR A 11 5.77 26.91 -7.88
N PRO A 12 5.89 26.86 -6.54
CA PRO A 12 7.16 26.69 -5.87
C PRO A 12 7.88 25.46 -6.42
N ARG A 13 9.14 25.61 -6.84
CA ARG A 13 9.98 24.47 -7.20
C ARG A 13 10.56 23.92 -5.91
N LEU A 14 9.95 22.85 -5.40
CA LEU A 14 10.52 22.07 -4.32
C LEU A 14 11.65 21.22 -4.92
N THR A 15 12.89 21.53 -4.56
CA THR A 15 14.04 20.63 -4.78
C THR A 15 14.15 19.71 -3.57
N ALA A 16 14.51 18.45 -3.78
CA ALA A 16 14.73 17.56 -2.65
C ALA A 16 15.95 18.01 -1.85
N ASP A 17 15.77 18.17 -0.53
CA ASP A 17 16.83 18.60 0.38
C ASP A 17 17.93 17.54 0.54
N VAL A 18 17.59 16.26 0.30
CA VAL A 18 18.52 15.13 0.35
C VAL A 18 18.31 14.24 -0.87
N GLN A 19 19.42 13.87 -1.50
CA GLN A 19 19.47 12.81 -2.51
C GLN A 19 19.98 11.53 -1.84
N VAL A 20 19.23 10.45 -2.01
CA VAL A 20 19.60 9.12 -1.51
C VAL A 20 19.43 8.11 -2.63
N ASP A 21 20.28 7.10 -2.64
CA ASP A 21 20.16 6.00 -3.59
C ASP A 21 18.89 5.20 -3.28
N LYS A 22 18.05 5.05 -4.29
CA LYS A 22 16.78 4.33 -4.20
C LYS A 22 16.74 3.24 -5.25
N VAL A 23 16.00 2.18 -4.93
CA VAL A 23 15.66 1.13 -5.88
C VAL A 23 14.15 0.96 -5.90
N HIS A 24 13.61 0.68 -7.08
CA HIS A 24 12.22 0.26 -7.21
C HIS A 24 12.13 -1.25 -6.99
N LEU A 25 11.19 -1.69 -6.17
CA LEU A 25 10.89 -3.09 -5.90
C LEU A 25 9.43 -3.37 -6.19
N GLY A 26 9.10 -4.60 -6.57
CA GLY A 26 7.75 -5.01 -6.96
C GLY A 26 7.48 -4.86 -8.45
N SER A 27 6.23 -5.12 -8.84
CA SER A 27 5.75 -5.03 -10.21
C SER A 27 5.52 -3.58 -10.64
N THR A 28 5.23 -3.36 -11.92
CA THR A 28 4.80 -2.05 -12.44
C THR A 28 3.54 -1.52 -11.73
N TYR A 29 2.68 -2.40 -11.24
CA TYR A 29 1.42 -2.04 -10.57
C TYR A 29 1.61 -1.84 -9.07
N GLY A 30 2.22 -2.81 -8.38
CA GLY A 30 2.34 -2.87 -6.93
C GLY A 30 3.70 -2.44 -6.37
N GLY A 31 4.57 -1.83 -7.19
CA GLY A 31 5.95 -1.53 -6.80
C GLY A 31 6.17 -0.15 -6.18
N TYR A 32 7.14 -0.08 -5.28
CA TYR A 32 7.52 1.15 -4.56
C TYR A 32 9.04 1.35 -4.53
N ALA A 33 9.45 2.60 -4.41
CA ALA A 33 10.85 2.97 -4.23
C ALA A 33 11.24 2.86 -2.74
N VAL A 34 12.37 2.22 -2.47
CA VAL A 34 12.97 2.12 -1.13
C VAL A 34 14.41 2.59 -1.15
N VAL A 35 14.95 2.93 0.03
CA VAL A 35 16.37 3.23 0.23
C VAL A 35 17.02 1.96 0.78
N PRO A 36 17.75 1.16 -0.04
CA PRO A 36 18.27 -0.14 0.40
C PRO A 36 19.16 -0.07 1.63
N ALA A 37 19.92 1.01 1.77
CA ALA A 37 20.84 1.22 2.88
C ALA A 37 20.15 1.34 4.26
N LEU A 38 18.82 1.49 4.29
CA LEU A 38 18.03 1.59 5.52
C LEU A 38 17.26 0.31 5.86
N LEU A 39 17.43 -0.75 5.06
CA LEU A 39 16.70 -2.02 5.23
C LEU A 39 17.67 -3.16 5.54
N SER A 40 17.23 -4.04 6.42
CA SER A 40 17.97 -5.23 6.88
C SER A 40 17.01 -6.34 7.31
N GLU A 41 17.56 -7.46 7.76
CA GLU A 41 16.79 -8.60 8.28
C GLU A 41 16.04 -8.27 9.59
N ASP A 42 16.54 -7.31 10.36
CA ASP A 42 15.89 -6.80 11.57
C ASP A 42 14.71 -5.86 11.26
N SER A 43 14.52 -5.48 9.99
CA SER A 43 13.44 -4.57 9.59
C SER A 43 12.08 -5.26 9.70
N VAL A 44 11.11 -4.54 10.26
CA VAL A 44 9.69 -4.94 10.28
C VAL A 44 8.90 -3.97 9.41
N VAL A 45 8.24 -4.50 8.39
CA VAL A 45 7.47 -3.73 7.40
C VAL A 45 5.99 -3.99 7.60
N TYR A 46 5.22 -2.90 7.70
CA TYR A 46 3.75 -2.94 7.71
C TYR A 46 3.24 -2.45 6.36
N SER A 47 2.83 -3.38 5.51
CA SER A 47 2.42 -3.14 4.13
C SER A 47 0.90 -3.15 4.01
N PHE A 48 0.29 -2.00 3.68
CA PHE A 48 -1.16 -1.86 3.61
C PHE A 48 -1.63 -1.80 2.16
N GLY A 49 -2.67 -2.58 1.83
CA GLY A 49 -3.26 -2.66 0.50
C GLY A 49 -2.57 -3.69 -0.39
N VAL A 50 -2.36 -4.91 0.11
CA VAL A 50 -1.71 -6.02 -0.62
C VAL A 50 -2.46 -6.33 -1.93
N GLY A 51 -3.79 -6.27 -1.92
CA GLY A 51 -4.60 -6.61 -3.08
C GLY A 51 -4.29 -8.03 -3.60
N GLU A 52 -3.97 -8.12 -4.89
CA GLU A 52 -3.58 -9.38 -5.56
C GLU A 52 -2.13 -9.34 -6.06
N ASP A 53 -1.30 -8.48 -5.47
CA ASP A 53 0.09 -8.31 -5.85
C ASP A 53 0.98 -8.02 -4.64
N ALA A 54 1.67 -9.07 -4.17
CA ALA A 54 2.64 -9.00 -3.08
C ALA A 54 4.10 -8.97 -3.59
N THR A 55 4.33 -8.59 -4.85
CA THR A 55 5.69 -8.62 -5.43
C THR A 55 6.64 -7.66 -4.72
N PHE A 56 6.14 -6.51 -4.25
CA PHE A 56 6.91 -5.58 -3.43
C PHE A 56 7.28 -6.19 -2.09
N ASP A 57 6.31 -6.79 -1.41
CA ASP A 57 6.48 -7.44 -0.11
C ASP A 57 7.49 -8.59 -0.15
N LEU A 58 7.34 -9.47 -1.14
CA LEU A 58 8.26 -10.59 -1.37
C LEU A 58 9.65 -10.09 -1.74
N ALA A 59 9.77 -9.00 -2.51
CA ALA A 59 11.06 -8.41 -2.81
C ALA A 59 11.77 -7.87 -1.55
N LEU A 60 11.03 -7.31 -0.58
CA LEU A 60 11.59 -6.89 0.70
C LEU A 60 12.12 -8.08 1.50
N ILE A 61 11.34 -9.16 1.58
CA ILE A 61 11.75 -10.39 2.27
C ILE A 61 12.97 -11.01 1.59
N HIS A 62 12.91 -11.24 0.28
CA HIS A 62 13.97 -11.95 -0.43
C HIS A 62 15.27 -11.16 -0.50
N ARG A 63 15.20 -9.83 -0.62
CA ARG A 63 16.39 -9.00 -0.78
C ARG A 63 17.03 -8.60 0.54
N PHE A 64 16.23 -8.36 1.58
CA PHE A 64 16.72 -7.83 2.85
C PHE A 64 16.53 -8.77 4.02
N GLY A 65 15.81 -9.88 3.87
CA GLY A 65 15.46 -10.77 4.98
C GLY A 65 14.39 -10.20 5.92
N ALA A 66 13.79 -9.04 5.57
CA ALA A 66 12.88 -8.30 6.44
C ALA A 66 11.62 -9.11 6.79
N GLN A 67 11.09 -8.90 7.99
CA GLN A 67 9.75 -9.36 8.38
C GLN A 67 8.69 -8.46 7.76
N VAL A 68 7.69 -9.04 7.10
CA VAL A 68 6.64 -8.27 6.44
C VAL A 68 5.26 -8.70 6.93
N HIS A 69 4.53 -7.73 7.45
CA HIS A 69 3.14 -7.83 7.82
C HIS A 69 2.30 -7.19 6.71
N GLY A 70 1.60 -8.01 5.93
CA GLY A 70 0.68 -7.55 4.88
C GLY A 70 -0.73 -7.33 5.43
N PHE A 71 -1.36 -6.23 5.07
CA PHE A 71 -2.70 -5.83 5.53
C PHE A 71 -3.61 -5.57 4.35
N ASP A 72 -4.74 -6.28 4.28
CA ASP A 72 -5.81 -5.96 3.34
C ASP A 72 -7.17 -6.48 3.86
N PRO A 73 -8.17 -5.61 4.04
CA PRO A 73 -9.47 -6.04 4.55
C PRO A 73 -10.35 -6.71 3.48
N THR A 74 -9.98 -6.64 2.19
CA THR A 74 -10.87 -7.08 1.10
C THR A 74 -10.97 -8.60 1.03
N PRO A 75 -12.17 -9.16 0.85
CA PRO A 75 -12.35 -10.61 0.67
C PRO A 75 -11.55 -11.16 -0.52
N ARG A 76 -11.37 -10.35 -1.58
CA ARG A 76 -10.62 -10.74 -2.78
C ARG A 76 -9.13 -10.90 -2.48
N SER A 77 -8.51 -9.94 -1.79
CA SER A 77 -7.10 -10.05 -1.40
C SER A 77 -6.87 -11.26 -0.50
N ARG A 78 -7.74 -11.46 0.51
CA ARG A 78 -7.66 -12.63 1.40
C ARG A 78 -7.70 -13.96 0.63
N ALA A 79 -8.68 -14.11 -0.25
CA ALA A 79 -8.84 -15.32 -1.06
C ALA A 79 -7.66 -15.55 -2.02
N TRP A 80 -7.02 -14.47 -2.49
CA TRP A 80 -5.81 -14.54 -3.29
C TRP A 80 -4.61 -15.01 -2.45
N VAL A 81 -4.43 -14.44 -1.25
CA VAL A 81 -3.34 -14.81 -0.31
C VAL A 81 -3.43 -16.27 0.13
N GLU A 82 -4.62 -16.75 0.47
CA GLU A 82 -4.85 -18.12 0.98
C GLU A 82 -4.52 -19.22 -0.03
N ARG A 83 -4.43 -18.91 -1.32
CA ARG A 83 -4.13 -19.87 -2.39
C ARG A 83 -2.64 -20.06 -2.65
N GLN A 84 -1.79 -19.37 -1.90
CA GLN A 84 -0.36 -19.29 -2.15
C GLN A 84 0.45 -19.84 -0.98
N GLN A 85 1.72 -20.13 -1.24
CA GLN A 85 2.70 -20.43 -0.21
C GLN A 85 3.54 -19.19 0.06
N TRP A 86 3.83 -18.95 1.33
CA TRP A 86 4.51 -17.73 1.77
C TRP A 86 5.79 -18.06 2.53
N PRO A 87 6.83 -17.22 2.43
CA PRO A 87 8.04 -17.37 3.24
C PRO A 87 7.71 -17.14 4.73
N PRO A 88 8.51 -17.67 5.67
CA PRO A 88 8.23 -17.60 7.11
C PRO A 88 8.22 -16.17 7.67
N GLN A 89 8.87 -15.22 6.98
CA GLN A 89 8.88 -13.80 7.33
C GLN A 89 7.56 -13.08 7.01
N TRP A 90 6.67 -13.71 6.24
CA TRP A 90 5.40 -13.11 5.83
C TRP A 90 4.29 -13.43 6.81
N ARG A 91 3.50 -12.40 7.17
CA ARG A 91 2.26 -12.57 7.93
C ARG A 91 1.16 -11.70 7.35
N PHE A 92 0.07 -12.32 6.92
CA PHE A 92 -1.10 -11.60 6.43
C PHE A 92 -2.11 -11.29 7.54
N HIS A 93 -2.68 -10.09 7.49
CA HIS A 93 -3.69 -9.59 8.41
C HIS A 93 -4.89 -9.10 7.58
N PRO A 94 -6.08 -9.68 7.74
CA PRO A 94 -7.25 -9.30 6.98
C PRO A 94 -7.92 -8.03 7.54
N MET A 95 -7.15 -6.96 7.67
CA MET A 95 -7.50 -5.71 8.34
C MET A 95 -7.08 -4.51 7.51
N GLY A 96 -7.81 -3.40 7.64
CA GLY A 96 -7.46 -2.11 7.04
C GLY A 96 -7.01 -1.09 8.09
N VAL A 97 -6.38 0.01 7.64
CA VAL A 97 -6.07 1.16 8.48
C VAL A 97 -7.20 2.19 8.42
N ALA A 98 -7.65 2.66 9.58
CA ALA A 98 -8.74 3.63 9.71
C ALA A 98 -8.45 4.60 10.88
N GLY A 99 -9.21 5.69 10.95
CA GLY A 99 -9.09 6.67 12.05
C GLY A 99 -9.61 6.20 13.40
N SER A 100 -10.29 5.05 13.45
CA SER A 100 -10.82 4.43 14.66
C SER A 100 -10.98 2.92 14.45
N ASP A 101 -10.96 2.16 15.54
CA ASP A 101 -11.20 0.72 15.51
C ASP A 101 -12.67 0.39 15.26
N GLY A 102 -12.95 -0.71 14.57
CA GLY A 102 -14.29 -1.21 14.33
C GLY A 102 -14.41 -2.11 13.11
N GLU A 103 -15.62 -2.60 12.87
CA GLU A 103 -15.95 -3.30 11.63
C GLU A 103 -16.45 -2.30 10.59
N LEU A 104 -16.08 -2.53 9.33
CA LEU A 104 -16.47 -1.71 8.19
C LEU A 104 -17.02 -2.59 7.08
N THR A 105 -18.22 -2.27 6.60
CA THR A 105 -18.75 -2.91 5.39
C THR A 105 -18.04 -2.34 4.17
N LEU A 106 -17.45 -3.24 3.38
CA LEU A 106 -16.80 -2.91 2.13
C LEU A 106 -17.73 -3.26 0.96
N HIS A 107 -18.04 -2.25 0.14
CA HIS A 107 -18.86 -2.41 -1.06
C HIS A 107 -17.96 -2.68 -2.28
N ALA A 108 -18.30 -3.72 -3.04
CA ALA A 108 -17.65 -4.02 -4.30
C ALA A 108 -17.93 -2.92 -5.35
N PRO A 109 -17.00 -2.65 -6.27
CA PRO A 109 -17.28 -1.77 -7.39
C PRO A 109 -18.36 -2.39 -8.30
N PRO A 110 -19.22 -1.57 -8.95
CA PRO A 110 -20.24 -2.08 -9.87
C PRO A 110 -19.67 -2.84 -11.07
N ASP A 111 -18.46 -2.47 -11.49
CA ASP A 111 -17.72 -3.15 -12.54
C ASP A 111 -16.80 -4.20 -11.91
N PRO A 112 -16.97 -5.51 -12.24
CA PRO A 112 -16.21 -6.60 -11.63
C PRO A 112 -14.72 -6.63 -12.03
N THR A 113 -14.33 -5.87 -13.05
CA THR A 113 -12.92 -5.71 -13.43
C THR A 113 -12.16 -4.81 -12.47
N HIS A 114 -12.85 -3.95 -11.72
CA HIS A 114 -12.24 -3.14 -10.67
C HIS A 114 -12.06 -3.93 -9.37
N VAL A 115 -10.93 -3.71 -8.71
CA VAL A 115 -10.54 -4.42 -7.49
C VAL A 115 -10.73 -3.60 -6.21
N SER A 116 -11.02 -2.31 -6.33
CA SER A 116 -11.06 -1.38 -5.20
C SER A 116 -12.43 -1.37 -4.52
N PHE A 117 -12.49 -1.94 -3.32
CA PHE A 117 -13.66 -1.84 -2.44
C PHE A 117 -13.73 -0.47 -1.76
N SER A 118 -14.92 -0.06 -1.36
CA SER A 118 -15.17 1.26 -0.75
C SER A 118 -15.95 1.13 0.57
N PRO A 119 -15.61 1.92 1.62
CA PRO A 119 -16.44 2.08 2.81
C PRO A 119 -17.77 2.80 2.53
N VAL A 120 -17.86 3.49 1.40
CA VAL A 120 -19.04 4.27 0.98
C VAL A 120 -19.72 3.54 -0.16
N ALA A 121 -21.01 3.25 0.01
CA ALA A 121 -21.86 2.73 -1.06
C ALA A 121 -21.88 3.73 -2.22
N ARG A 122 -21.54 3.27 -3.42
CA ARG A 122 -21.64 4.08 -4.64
C ARG A 122 -23.01 3.82 -5.26
N LYS A 123 -23.63 4.82 -5.90
CA LYS A 123 -24.88 4.60 -6.65
C LYS A 123 -24.67 3.46 -7.65
N GLY A 124 -25.39 2.35 -7.46
CA GLY A 124 -25.32 1.16 -8.33
C GLY A 124 -24.56 -0.05 -7.78
N SER A 125 -24.07 -0.01 -6.52
CA SER A 125 -23.59 -1.20 -5.78
C SER A 125 -24.71 -1.87 -4.99
#